data_AF-A0A6C0AZL1-F1
#
_entry.id   AF-A0A6C0AZL1-F1
#
_cell.length_a   1.000
_cell.length_b   1.000
_cell.length_c   1.000
_cell.angle_alpha   90.00
_cell.angle_beta   90.00
_cell.angle_gamma   90.00
#
_symmetry.space_group_name_H-M   'P 1'
#
loop_
_entity.id
_entity.type
_entity.pdbx_description
1 polymer ?
#
loop_
_entity_poly.entity_id
_entity_poly.type
_entity_poly.pdbx_seq_one_letter_code
_entity_poly.pdbx_strand_id
1 'polypeptide(L)'
;MNIESAGFLVGFFGDIFLQLLCQTPYFNYGLKEYFKQHGAPESPFIAGGMMVLFLIIYRFTGLPIKWQYFAVYGVILDILFRVFMIFPSLKGYYSALTPFWTCLWEAVAMVLVVIAYSYFN
;
A
#
# COMPACT_ATOMS: atom_id res chain seq x y z
N MET A 1 -8.16 -7.10 17.44
CA MET A 1 -7.25 -5.96 17.07
C MET A 1 -8.07 -4.92 16.28
N ASN A 2 -7.82 -3.61 16.38
CA ASN A 2 -8.55 -2.64 15.53
C ASN A 2 -8.04 -2.69 14.07
N ILE A 3 -8.82 -2.15 13.13
CA ILE A 3 -8.49 -2.27 11.70
C ILE A 3 -7.27 -1.42 11.33
N GLU A 4 -7.06 -0.31 12.03
CA GLU A 4 -5.92 0.58 11.83
C GLU A 4 -4.60 -0.11 12.19
N SER A 5 -4.55 -0.86 13.30
CA SER A 5 -3.40 -1.69 13.65
C SER A 5 -3.18 -2.82 12.63
N ALA A 6 -4.25 -3.42 12.09
CA ALA A 6 -4.11 -4.38 10.99
C ALA A 6 -3.47 -3.71 9.76
N GLY A 7 -3.93 -2.51 9.41
CA GLY A 7 -3.39 -1.70 8.32
C GLY A 7 -1.93 -1.37 8.49
N PHE A 8 -1.54 -0.91 9.70
CA PHE A 8 -0.15 -0.61 10.01
C PHE A 8 0.74 -1.84 9.79
N LEU A 9 0.35 -3.00 10.32
CA LEU A 9 1.14 -4.23 10.18
C LEU A 9 1.24 -4.68 8.71
N VAL A 10 0.14 -4.62 7.96
CA VAL A 10 0.15 -4.96 6.53
C VAL A 10 1.06 -4.02 5.74
N GLY A 11 0.99 -2.71 5.97
CA GLY A 11 1.88 -1.74 5.33
C GLY A 11 3.34 -1.94 5.71
N PHE A 12 3.61 -2.11 7.01
CA PHE A 12 4.96 -2.28 7.55
C PHE A 12 5.65 -3.55 7.03
N PHE A 13 5.00 -4.72 7.18
CA PHE A 13 5.59 -5.98 6.71
C PHE A 13 5.55 -6.11 5.19
N GLY A 14 4.54 -5.52 4.53
CA GLY A 14 4.47 -5.44 3.08
C GLY A 14 5.69 -4.71 2.50
N ASP A 15 6.06 -3.56 3.06
CA ASP A 15 7.24 -2.81 2.63
C ASP A 15 8.54 -3.56 2.89
N ILE A 16 8.70 -4.20 4.07
CA ILE A 16 9.87 -5.05 4.36
C ILE A 16 10.01 -6.16 3.32
N PHE A 17 8.91 -6.84 3.00
CA PHE A 17 8.93 -7.90 2.00
C PHE A 17 9.31 -7.36 0.62
N LEU A 18 8.78 -6.20 0.24
CA LEU A 18 9.08 -5.53 -1.03
C LEU A 18 10.54 -5.10 -1.12
N GLN A 19 11.11 -4.59 -0.03
CA GLN A 19 12.54 -4.27 0.06
C GLN A 19 13.40 -5.51 -0.19
N LEU A 20 13.08 -6.65 0.43
CA LEU A 20 13.79 -7.91 0.23
C LEU A 20 13.70 -8.38 -1.23
N LEU A 21 12.52 -8.29 -1.85
CA LEU A 21 12.35 -8.61 -3.26
C LEU A 21 13.17 -7.70 -4.17
N CYS A 22 13.19 -6.40 -3.89
CA CYS A 22 13.93 -5.40 -4.66
C CYS A 22 15.46 -5.53 -4.57
N GLN A 23 16.00 -6.30 -3.64
CA GLN A 23 17.43 -6.65 -3.63
C GLN A 23 17.80 -7.59 -4.78
N THR A 24 16.83 -8.30 -5.37
CA THR A 24 17.07 -9.15 -6.54
C THR A 24 17.08 -8.32 -7.83
N PRO A 25 17.87 -8.71 -8.85
CA PRO A 25 17.90 -8.00 -10.13
C PRO A 25 16.59 -8.14 -10.92
N TYR A 26 15.78 -9.16 -10.62
CA TYR A 26 14.56 -9.49 -11.36
C TYR A 26 13.32 -8.70 -10.90
N PHE A 27 13.32 -8.19 -9.67
CA PHE A 27 12.15 -7.53 -9.06
C PHE A 27 12.43 -6.08 -8.70
N ASN A 28 12.74 -5.26 -9.70
CA ASN A 28 12.96 -3.83 -9.53
C ASN A 28 11.83 -3.00 -10.13
N TYR A 29 10.69 -2.91 -9.44
CA TYR A 29 9.53 -2.12 -9.86
C TYR A 29 9.72 -0.61 -9.66
N GLY A 30 10.93 -0.07 -9.93
CA GLY A 30 11.21 1.37 -9.77
C GLY A 30 11.16 1.87 -8.32
N LEU A 31 11.27 0.97 -7.34
CA LEU A 31 11.27 1.26 -5.91
C LEU A 31 12.67 1.36 -5.31
N LYS A 32 13.72 0.98 -6.06
CA LYS A 32 15.11 1.13 -5.60
C LYS A 32 15.44 2.59 -5.31
N GLU A 33 14.97 3.53 -6.13
CA GLU A 33 15.14 4.96 -5.88
C GLU A 33 14.41 5.41 -4.62
N TYR A 34 13.19 4.91 -4.38
CA TYR A 34 12.42 5.20 -3.17
C TYR A 34 13.15 4.71 -1.91
N PHE A 35 13.59 3.44 -1.90
CA PHE A 35 14.32 2.88 -0.76
C PHE A 35 15.70 3.52 -0.54
N LYS A 36 16.34 4.04 -1.58
CA LYS A 36 17.57 4.85 -1.44
C LYS A 36 17.33 6.19 -0.75
N GLN A 37 16.15 6.80 -0.95
CA GLN A 37 15.82 8.09 -0.36
C GLN A 37 15.42 7.97 1.11
N HIS A 38 14.55 7.02 1.44
CA HIS A 38 14.03 6.85 2.79
C HIS A 38 14.86 5.88 3.64
N GLY A 39 15.64 4.98 3.03
CA GLY A 39 16.43 3.99 3.77
C GLY A 39 15.57 2.85 4.32
N ALA A 40 16.24 1.73 4.61
CA ALA A 40 15.59 0.49 5.03
C ALA A 40 14.77 0.56 6.35
N PRO A 41 15.19 1.31 7.39
CA PRO A 41 14.43 1.34 8.64
C PRO A 41 13.25 2.30 8.61
N GLU A 42 13.25 3.36 7.80
CA GLU A 42 12.20 4.40 7.80
C GLU A 42 11.04 4.04 6.86
N SER A 43 11.32 3.46 5.68
CA SER A 43 10.26 3.18 4.70
C SER A 43 9.14 2.25 5.21
N PRO A 44 9.40 1.22 6.06
CA PRO A 44 8.31 0.41 6.62
C PRO A 44 7.38 1.20 7.54
N PHE A 45 7.91 2.15 8.33
CA PHE A 45 7.07 2.99 9.18
C PHE A 45 6.25 3.98 8.35
N ILE A 46 6.83 4.51 7.26
CA ILE A 46 6.08 5.33 6.30
C ILE A 46 4.94 4.50 5.71
N ALA A 47 5.22 3.32 5.17
CA ALA A 47 4.20 2.45 4.57
C ALA A 47 3.09 2.07 5.57
N GLY A 48 3.46 1.69 6.80
CA GLY A 48 2.50 1.42 7.87
C GLY A 48 1.65 2.63 8.23
N GLY A 49 2.25 3.82 8.39
CA GLY A 49 1.55 5.06 8.69
C GLY A 49 0.63 5.52 7.55
N MET A 50 1.08 5.40 6.31
CA MET A 50 0.29 5.66 5.11
C MET A 50 -0.94 4.76 5.06
N MET A 51 -0.78 3.48 5.40
CA MET A 51 -1.94 2.60 5.45
C MET A 51 -2.96 2.98 6.52
N VAL A 52 -2.50 3.39 7.71
CA VAL A 52 -3.40 3.91 8.74
C VAL A 52 -4.17 5.13 8.23
N LEU A 53 -3.48 6.05 7.53
CA LEU A 53 -4.13 7.23 6.94
C LEU A 53 -5.23 6.85 5.94
N PHE A 54 -4.99 5.87 5.06
CA PHE A 54 -6.01 5.42 4.09
C PHE A 54 -7.21 4.81 4.80
N LEU A 55 -6.99 4.06 5.87
CA LEU A 55 -8.10 3.51 6.65
C LEU A 55 -8.91 4.58 7.36
N ILE A 56 -8.25 5.62 7.87
CA ILE A 56 -8.94 6.79 8.45
C ILE A 56 -9.83 7.44 7.38
N ILE A 57 -9.31 7.66 6.17
CA ILE A 57 -10.08 8.20 5.04
C ILE A 57 -11.25 7.28 4.69
N TYR A 58 -11.03 5.97 4.64
CA TYR A 58 -12.08 4.98 4.38
C TYR A 58 -13.22 5.08 5.40
N ARG A 59 -12.92 5.28 6.69
CA ARG A 59 -13.96 5.40 7.73
C ARG A 59 -14.90 6.59 7.51
N PHE A 60 -14.43 7.68 6.91
CA PHE A 60 -15.27 8.82 6.57
C PHE A 60 -16.30 8.52 5.47
N THR A 61 -16.10 7.45 4.69
CA THR A 61 -17.06 7.04 3.65
C THR A 61 -18.31 6.36 4.23
N GLY A 62 -18.25 5.87 5.48
CA GLY A 62 -19.33 5.10 6.11
C GLY A 62 -19.57 3.72 5.48
N LEU A 63 -18.69 3.26 4.58
CA LEU A 63 -18.81 1.96 3.92
C LEU A 63 -18.48 0.81 4.89
N PRO A 64 -19.10 -0.37 4.72
CA PRO A 64 -18.88 -1.50 5.62
C PRO A 64 -17.49 -2.11 5.41
N ILE A 65 -16.96 -2.77 6.44
CA ILE A 65 -15.69 -3.51 6.35
C ILE A 65 -15.96 -4.84 5.64
N LYS A 66 -15.91 -4.84 4.31
CA LYS A 66 -15.91 -6.06 3.49
C LYS A 66 -14.87 -5.95 2.38
N TRP A 67 -14.32 -7.09 1.99
CA TRP A 67 -13.22 -7.16 1.03
C TRP A 67 -13.56 -6.50 -0.32
N GLN A 68 -14.82 -6.56 -0.78
CA GLN A 68 -15.23 -5.92 -2.04
C GLN A 68 -15.06 -4.41 -2.01
N TYR A 69 -15.47 -3.76 -0.91
CA TYR A 69 -15.38 -2.31 -0.77
C TYR A 69 -13.92 -1.87 -0.62
N PHE A 70 -13.10 -2.65 0.09
CA PHE A 70 -11.67 -2.39 0.22
C PHE A 70 -10.92 -2.55 -1.09
N ALA A 71 -11.25 -3.57 -1.88
CA ALA A 71 -10.67 -3.75 -3.21
C ALA A 71 -10.97 -2.55 -4.11
N VAL A 72 -12.25 -2.15 -4.20
CA VAL A 72 -12.67 -0.98 -4.99
C VAL A 72 -12.02 0.30 -4.46
N TYR A 73 -11.96 0.46 -3.15
CA TYR A 73 -11.33 1.62 -2.52
C TYR A 73 -9.83 1.71 -2.84
N GLY A 74 -9.10 0.60 -2.79
CA GLY A 74 -7.69 0.54 -3.21
C GLY A 74 -7.51 0.93 -4.67
N VAL A 75 -8.35 0.44 -5.58
CA VAL A 75 -8.32 0.86 -6.99
C VAL A 75 -8.54 2.36 -7.15
N ILE A 76 -9.52 2.93 -6.43
CA ILE A 76 -9.79 4.37 -6.48
C ILE A 76 -8.60 5.16 -5.94
N LEU A 77 -7.99 4.73 -4.82
CA LEU A 77 -6.80 5.36 -4.27
C LEU A 77 -5.64 5.36 -5.27
N ASP A 78 -5.33 4.22 -5.90
CA ASP A 78 -4.25 4.14 -6.89
C ASP A 78 -4.48 5.09 -8.06
N ILE A 79 -5.71 5.14 -8.59
CA ILE A 79 -6.08 6.05 -9.68
C ILE A 79 -5.85 7.51 -9.26
N LEU A 80 -6.32 7.90 -8.07
CA LEU A 80 -6.13 9.26 -7.56
C LEU A 80 -4.63 9.56 -7.41
N PHE A 81 -3.86 8.63 -6.88
CA PHE A 81 -2.44 8.85 -6.59
C PHE A 81 -1.63 8.98 -7.87
N ARG A 82 -2.00 8.21 -8.90
CA ARG A 82 -1.36 8.25 -10.20
C ARG A 82 -1.70 9.50 -10.98
N VAL A 83 -2.97 9.94 -10.94
CA VAL A 83 -3.43 11.15 -11.63
C VAL A 83 -2.86 12.41 -10.98
N PHE A 84 -2.92 12.49 -9.66
CA PHE A 84 -2.47 13.68 -8.91
C PHE A 84 -0.99 13.64 -8.53
N MET A 85 -0.31 12.51 -8.74
CA MET A 85 1.10 12.29 -8.38
C MET A 85 1.38 12.71 -6.92
N ILE A 86 0.53 12.25 -5.99
CA ILE A 86 0.58 12.65 -4.57
C ILE A 86 1.95 12.33 -3.95
N PHE A 87 2.61 11.26 -4.42
CA PHE A 87 3.94 10.86 -3.99
C PHE A 87 4.94 10.92 -5.16
N PRO A 88 5.65 12.05 -5.34
CA PRO A 88 6.67 12.18 -6.37
C PRO A 88 7.81 11.17 -6.23
N SER A 89 8.10 10.71 -5.00
CA SER A 89 9.11 9.68 -4.71
C SER A 89 8.75 8.31 -5.31
N LEU A 90 7.47 8.06 -5.61
CA LEU A 90 6.98 6.84 -6.26
C LEU A 90 6.87 6.98 -7.79
N LYS A 91 7.38 8.06 -8.39
CA LYS A 91 7.33 8.27 -9.85
C LYS A 91 7.94 7.10 -10.63
N GLY A 92 9.06 6.56 -10.15
CA GLY A 92 9.71 5.38 -10.75
C GLY A 92 8.77 4.16 -10.74
N TYR A 93 8.10 3.91 -9.62
CA TYR A 93 7.12 2.84 -9.46
C TYR A 93 5.94 2.98 -10.45
N TYR A 94 5.31 4.15 -10.51
CA TYR A 94 4.21 4.37 -11.44
C TYR A 94 4.63 4.31 -12.91
N SER A 95 5.89 4.63 -13.24
CA SER A 95 6.40 4.46 -14.60
C SER A 95 6.76 3.01 -14.95
N ALA A 96 7.13 2.20 -13.97
CA ALA A 96 7.56 0.82 -14.17
C ALA A 96 6.39 -0.17 -14.34
N LEU A 97 5.22 0.16 -13.79
CA LEU A 97 4.03 -0.68 -13.86
C LEU A 97 2.91 -0.03 -14.67
N THR A 98 2.19 -0.85 -15.44
CA THR A 98 0.96 -0.41 -16.12
C THR A 98 -0.11 -0.10 -15.07
N PRO A 99 -1.08 0.80 -15.35
CA PRO A 99 -2.17 1.13 -14.41
C PRO A 99 -2.92 -0.08 -13.86
N PHE A 100 -3.13 -1.11 -14.70
CA PHE A 100 -3.78 -2.34 -14.26
C PHE A 100 -3.03 -3.02 -13.10
N TRP A 101 -1.71 -3.16 -13.23
CA TRP A 101 -0.88 -3.83 -12.22
C TRP A 101 -0.80 -3.02 -10.92
N THR A 102 -0.69 -1.69 -10.99
CA THR A 102 -0.65 -0.85 -9.78
C THR A 102 -1.98 -0.91 -9.03
N CYS A 103 -3.09 -0.77 -9.74
CA CYS A 103 -4.43 -0.92 -9.18
C CYS A 103 -4.65 -2.30 -8.55
N LEU A 104 -4.16 -3.36 -9.19
CA LEU A 104 -4.27 -4.72 -8.67
C LEU A 104 -3.51 -4.87 -7.35
N TRP A 105 -2.27 -4.40 -7.28
CA TRP A 105 -1.47 -4.51 -6.05
C TRP A 105 -2.03 -3.67 -4.91
N GLU A 106 -2.55 -2.48 -5.20
CA GLU A 106 -3.21 -1.65 -4.18
C GLU A 106 -4.50 -2.29 -3.67
N ALA A 107 -5.32 -2.87 -4.57
CA ALA A 107 -6.50 -3.62 -4.18
C ALA A 107 -6.14 -4.83 -3.30
N VAL A 108 -5.08 -5.57 -3.66
CA VAL A 108 -4.58 -6.70 -2.86
C VAL A 108 -4.13 -6.23 -1.48
N ALA A 109 -3.37 -5.14 -1.38
CA ALA A 109 -2.93 -4.58 -0.11
C ALA A 109 -4.12 -4.24 0.80
N MET A 110 -5.15 -3.58 0.26
CA MET A 110 -6.37 -3.25 1.01
C MET A 110 -7.15 -4.48 1.46
N VAL A 111 -7.26 -5.50 0.61
CA VAL A 111 -7.92 -6.76 0.98
C VAL A 111 -7.13 -7.49 2.08
N LEU A 112 -5.80 -7.48 2.04
CA LEU A 112 -4.96 -8.06 3.09
C LEU A 112 -5.21 -7.41 4.45
N VAL A 113 -5.48 -6.10 4.50
CA VAL A 113 -5.89 -5.43 5.75
C VAL A 113 -7.15 -6.07 6.33
N VAL A 114 -8.16 -6.28 5.49
CA VAL A 114 -9.42 -6.90 5.93
C VAL A 114 -9.19 -8.33 6.41
N ILE A 115 -8.40 -9.11 5.67
CA ILE A 115 -8.07 -10.48 6.05
C ILE A 115 -7.34 -10.51 7.39
N ALA A 116 -6.32 -9.67 7.56
CA ALA A 116 -5.57 -9.55 8.81
C ALA A 116 -6.51 -9.14 9.95
N TYR A 117 -7.36 -8.13 9.76
CA TYR A 117 -8.33 -7.70 10.76
C TYR A 117 -9.30 -8.82 11.16
N SER A 118 -9.81 -9.59 10.20
CA SER A 118 -10.71 -10.73 10.43
C SER A 118 -10.03 -11.94 11.07
N TYR A 119 -8.71 -12.11 10.91
CA TYR A 119 -7.99 -13.19 11.59
C TYR A 119 -7.86 -12.97 13.11
N PHE A 120 -7.87 -11.70 13.53
CA PHE A 120 -7.68 -11.30 14.93
C PHE A 120 -8.96 -10.84 15.65
N ASN A 121 -10.15 -11.09 15.08
CA ASN A 121 -11.46 -10.85 15.69
C ASN A 121 -12.45 -11.93 15.28
#